data_AF-A0A953QW85-F1
#
_entry.id   AF-A0A953QW85-F1
#
_cell.length_a   1.000
_cell.length_b   1.000
_cell.length_c   1.000
_cell.angle_alpha   90.00
_cell.angle_beta   90.00
_cell.angle_gamma   90.00
#
_symmetry.space_group_name_H-M   'P 1'
#
loop_
_entity.id
_entity.type
_entity.pdbx_description
1 polymer ?
#
loop_
_entity_poly.entity_id
_entity_poly.type
_entity_poly.pdbx_seq_one_letter_code
_entity_poly.pdbx_strand_id
1 'polypeptide(L)'
;MEILRGMMAEYATVKAFLPRSPKPLTFQSTGAWDKQQWAEAGQKYGPAARLGDLVQITKVDIQNDKIVFEINGGMKKKGGWRDHVQIGMGGPVGGGVQQVNTQQNTSAPSGTILALLFDKATPPLKAADIKKMLKPILDFEKETATENYVEELPEPIKKAIKENKAIDGMDRNQVVLALGKPRHKERSVDKDGTELEDWIYGEPPGKITFVTFAGSKVVRIKESYADIGGSTAPPLIAK
;
A
#
# COMPACT_ATOMS: atom_id res chain seq x y z
N MET A 1 -8.78 -14.37 2.54
CA MET A 1 -7.64 -13.90 1.71
C MET A 1 -8.01 -12.80 0.73
N GLU A 2 -9.21 -12.81 0.13
CA GLU A 2 -9.64 -11.81 -0.86
C GLU A 2 -9.76 -10.37 -0.30
N ILE A 3 -10.37 -10.19 0.88
CA ILE A 3 -10.51 -8.86 1.52
C ILE A 3 -9.15 -8.23 1.83
N LEU A 4 -8.21 -9.01 2.39
CA LEU A 4 -6.87 -8.51 2.72
C LEU A 4 -6.16 -8.01 1.45
N ARG A 5 -6.21 -8.78 0.36
CA ARG A 5 -5.58 -8.40 -0.91
C ARG A 5 -6.28 -7.22 -1.59
N GLY A 6 -7.61 -7.18 -1.56
CA GLY A 6 -8.40 -6.14 -2.21
C GLY A 6 -8.75 -4.95 -1.31
N MET A 7 -8.05 -4.75 -0.20
CA MET A 7 -8.20 -3.58 0.66
C MET A 7 -6.84 -3.08 1.18
N MET A 8 -5.81 -3.92 1.30
CA MET A 8 -4.46 -3.47 1.67
C MET A 8 -3.78 -2.76 0.49
N ALA A 9 -3.07 -1.67 0.81
CA ALA A 9 -2.37 -0.80 -0.13
C ALA A 9 -3.26 0.01 -1.09
N GLU A 10 -4.58 -0.04 -0.93
CA GLU A 10 -5.53 0.72 -1.75
C GLU A 10 -5.49 2.21 -1.43
N TYR A 11 -5.70 3.01 -2.48
CA TYR A 11 -5.85 4.45 -2.34
C TYR A 11 -7.31 4.85 -2.45
N ALA A 12 -7.75 5.72 -1.55
CA ALA A 12 -9.08 6.30 -1.56
C ALA A 12 -8.99 7.82 -1.49
N THR A 13 -9.92 8.48 -2.18
CA THR A 13 -10.13 9.92 -2.06
C THR A 13 -11.09 10.18 -0.91
N VAL A 14 -10.72 11.03 0.02
CA VAL A 14 -11.51 11.31 1.22
C VAL A 14 -12.75 12.14 0.86
N LYS A 15 -13.94 11.64 1.23
CA LYS A 15 -15.25 12.29 0.98
C LYS A 15 -15.84 12.95 2.24
N ALA A 16 -15.26 12.71 3.40
CA ALA A 16 -15.62 13.37 4.66
C ALA A 16 -14.36 13.62 5.50
N PHE A 17 -14.34 14.70 6.27
CA PHE A 17 -13.22 15.03 7.15
C PHE A 17 -12.80 13.84 8.03
N LEU A 18 -11.51 13.46 7.98
CA LEU A 18 -10.94 12.40 8.81
C LEU A 18 -10.06 13.02 9.91
N PRO A 19 -10.50 12.98 11.18
CA PRO A 19 -9.67 13.43 12.30
C PRO A 19 -8.59 12.41 12.66
N ARG A 20 -7.51 12.87 13.28
CA ARG A 20 -6.62 11.99 14.04
C ARG A 20 -7.37 11.51 15.28
N SER A 21 -7.22 10.23 15.60
CA SER A 21 -7.83 9.70 16.81
C SER A 21 -6.96 8.63 17.47
N PRO A 22 -6.78 8.69 18.81
CA PRO A 22 -6.13 7.65 19.58
C PRO A 22 -6.95 6.35 19.72
N LYS A 23 -8.23 6.39 19.31
CA LYS A 23 -9.19 5.28 19.29
C LYS A 23 -9.74 5.12 17.86
N PRO A 24 -10.15 3.93 17.43
CA PRO A 24 -10.79 3.78 16.13
C PRO A 24 -12.00 4.71 15.97
N LEU A 25 -12.04 5.45 14.86
CA LEU A 25 -13.21 6.19 14.42
C LEU A 25 -14.26 5.18 13.99
N THR A 26 -15.40 5.16 14.65
CA THR A 26 -16.45 4.20 14.32
C THR A 26 -17.26 4.68 13.12
N PHE A 27 -17.60 3.75 12.25
CA PHE A 27 -18.44 3.97 11.08
C PHE A 27 -19.30 2.71 10.88
N GLN A 28 -20.61 2.88 10.82
CA GLN A 28 -21.55 1.77 10.65
C GLN A 28 -21.57 1.33 9.19
N SER A 29 -21.71 0.02 8.93
CA SER A 29 -21.85 -0.50 7.57
C SER A 29 -23.07 0.03 6.81
N THR A 30 -24.04 0.60 7.54
CA THR A 30 -25.22 1.30 7.00
C THR A 30 -24.91 2.72 6.50
N GLY A 31 -23.70 3.23 6.74
CA GLY A 31 -23.27 4.57 6.36
C GLY A 31 -23.40 5.63 7.46
N ALA A 32 -23.79 5.25 8.68
CA ALA A 32 -23.94 6.16 9.81
C ALA A 32 -22.64 6.31 10.62
N TRP A 33 -22.33 7.50 11.10
CA TRP A 33 -21.24 7.74 12.05
C TRP A 33 -21.54 8.94 12.94
N ASP A 34 -20.86 8.99 14.09
CA ASP A 34 -20.97 10.11 15.02
C ASP A 34 -20.13 11.30 14.54
N LYS A 35 -20.78 12.22 13.83
CA LYS A 35 -20.16 13.45 13.32
C LYS A 35 -19.63 14.34 14.44
N GLN A 36 -20.28 14.34 15.60
CA GLN A 36 -19.86 15.16 16.73
C GLN A 36 -18.57 14.59 17.32
N GLN A 37 -18.51 13.28 17.57
CA GLN A 37 -17.29 12.62 18.03
C GLN A 37 -16.11 12.87 17.08
N TRP A 38 -16.35 12.80 15.77
CA TRP A 38 -15.30 13.07 14.78
C TRP A 38 -14.87 14.54 14.78
N ALA A 39 -15.81 15.48 14.91
CA ALA A 39 -15.49 16.90 15.03
C ALA A 39 -14.67 17.20 16.29
N GLU A 40 -15.05 16.64 17.44
CA GLU A 40 -14.33 16.77 18.70
C GLU A 40 -12.91 16.19 18.62
N ALA A 41 -12.75 15.00 18.01
CA ALA A 41 -11.44 14.42 17.74
C ALA A 41 -10.60 15.33 16.83
N GLY A 42 -11.22 15.93 15.81
CA GLY A 42 -10.59 16.88 14.91
C GLY A 42 -10.14 18.16 15.61
N GLN A 43 -10.94 18.71 16.52
CA GLN A 43 -10.56 19.87 17.32
C GLN A 43 -9.39 19.55 18.26
N LYS A 44 -9.41 18.37 18.88
CA LYS A 44 -8.42 17.97 19.88
C LYS A 44 -7.09 17.51 19.30
N TYR A 45 -7.14 16.68 18.26
CA TYR A 45 -5.97 16.02 17.69
C TYR A 45 -5.63 16.53 16.30
N GLY A 46 -6.46 17.38 15.68
CA GLY A 46 -6.23 17.88 14.33
C GLY A 46 -6.61 16.89 13.21
N PRO A 47 -6.52 17.34 11.94
CA PRO A 47 -6.82 16.52 10.77
C PRO A 47 -5.82 15.38 10.58
N ALA A 48 -6.33 14.20 10.20
CA ALA A 48 -5.55 13.16 9.54
C ALA A 48 -5.64 13.28 8.01
N ALA A 49 -6.82 13.63 7.50
CA ALA A 49 -7.04 13.96 6.10
C ALA A 49 -8.29 14.85 5.93
N ARG A 50 -8.28 15.70 4.91
CA ARG A 50 -9.37 16.61 4.54
C ARG A 50 -10.14 16.07 3.32
N LEU A 51 -11.29 16.68 3.05
CA LEU A 51 -12.06 16.41 1.84
C LEU A 51 -11.18 16.56 0.59
N GLY A 52 -11.15 15.55 -0.26
CA GLY A 52 -10.36 15.50 -1.49
C GLY A 52 -8.94 14.96 -1.33
N ASP A 53 -8.44 14.80 -0.09
CA ASP A 53 -7.11 14.22 0.14
C ASP A 53 -7.08 12.75 -0.30
N LEU A 54 -5.95 12.33 -0.85
CA LEU A 54 -5.68 10.92 -1.12
C LEU A 54 -5.14 10.25 0.15
N VAL A 55 -5.73 9.14 0.55
CA VAL A 55 -5.28 8.34 1.69
C VAL A 55 -5.05 6.90 1.28
N GLN A 56 -4.17 6.21 2.00
CA GLN A 56 -3.84 4.82 1.76
C GLN A 56 -4.30 3.94 2.92
N ILE A 57 -4.92 2.80 2.61
CA ILE A 57 -5.14 1.74 3.58
C ILE A 57 -3.83 0.97 3.78
N THR A 58 -3.21 1.11 4.94
CA THR A 58 -1.92 0.49 5.25
C THR A 58 -2.05 -0.83 5.99
N LYS A 59 -3.19 -1.08 6.65
CA LYS A 59 -3.47 -2.34 7.34
C LYS A 59 -4.97 -2.61 7.42
N VAL A 60 -5.34 -3.88 7.37
CA VAL A 60 -6.71 -4.37 7.55
C VAL A 60 -6.69 -5.48 8.60
N ASP A 61 -7.57 -5.38 9.59
CA ASP A 61 -7.78 -6.39 10.63
C ASP A 61 -9.28 -6.75 10.68
N ILE A 62 -9.60 -8.03 10.57
CA ILE A 62 -10.97 -8.52 10.49
C ILE A 62 -11.31 -9.18 11.83
N GLN A 63 -12.35 -8.67 12.49
CA GLN A 63 -12.85 -9.16 13.75
C GLN A 63 -14.31 -9.62 13.59
N ASN A 64 -14.87 -10.25 14.62
CA ASN A 64 -16.20 -10.87 14.55
C ASN A 64 -17.35 -9.87 14.26
N ASP A 65 -17.20 -8.62 14.70
CA ASP A 65 -18.22 -7.56 14.67
C ASP A 65 -17.78 -6.31 13.88
N LYS A 66 -16.53 -6.28 13.41
CA LYS A 66 -15.97 -5.11 12.73
C LYS A 66 -14.77 -5.45 11.84
N ILE A 67 -14.51 -4.56 10.89
CA ILE A 67 -13.24 -4.50 10.17
C ILE A 67 -12.52 -3.20 10.55
N VAL A 68 -11.27 -3.31 10.95
CA VAL A 68 -10.44 -2.18 11.37
C VAL A 68 -9.41 -1.87 10.29
N PHE A 69 -9.46 -0.64 9.79
CA PHE A 69 -8.55 -0.11 8.79
C PHE A 69 -7.56 0.84 9.45
N GLU A 70 -6.30 0.66 9.13
CA GLU A 70 -5.27 1.68 9.38
C GLU A 70 -5.10 2.52 8.12
N ILE A 71 -5.25 3.83 8.28
CA ILE A 71 -5.16 4.80 7.20
C ILE A 71 -3.88 5.60 7.40
N ASN A 72 -3.02 5.65 6.38
CA ASN A 72 -1.73 6.35 6.41
C ASN A 72 -0.87 5.99 7.64
N GLY A 73 -0.81 4.71 8.02
CA GLY A 73 0.00 4.23 9.16
C GLY A 73 -0.58 4.49 10.55
N GLY A 74 -1.82 5.01 10.64
CA GLY A 74 -2.51 5.24 11.90
C GLY A 74 -1.90 6.33 12.78
N MET A 75 -2.55 6.60 13.92
CA MET A 75 -2.02 7.55 14.90
C MET A 75 -1.00 6.85 15.80
N LYS A 76 0.29 7.13 15.60
CA LYS A 76 1.39 6.66 16.46
C LYS A 76 1.21 7.19 17.88
N LYS A 77 0.90 6.31 18.83
CA LYS A 77 1.02 6.58 20.28
C LYS A 77 2.40 6.14 20.75
N LYS A 78 2.99 6.87 21.71
CA LYS A 78 3.99 6.26 22.60
C LYS A 78 3.24 5.22 23.48
N GLY A 79 3.45 3.93 23.21
CA GLY A 79 2.97 2.80 24.04
C GLY A 79 1.46 2.50 24.00
N GLY A 80 0.83 2.45 22.81
CA GLY A 80 -0.63 2.29 22.70
C GLY A 80 -1.09 0.92 22.23
N TRP A 81 -1.76 0.16 23.11
CA TRP A 81 -2.70 -1.00 22.96
C TRP A 81 -2.42 -2.14 21.96
N ARG A 82 -1.53 -1.96 20.99
CA ARG A 82 -1.18 -2.89 19.90
C ARG A 82 0.17 -3.56 20.10
N ASP A 83 0.87 -3.27 21.19
CA ASP A 83 2.14 -3.92 21.54
C ASP A 83 1.96 -5.42 21.89
N HIS A 84 0.72 -5.93 21.92
CA HIS A 84 0.41 -7.31 22.32
C HIS A 84 -0.09 -8.20 21.17
N VAL A 85 -0.08 -7.73 19.92
CA VAL A 85 -0.16 -8.67 18.79
C VAL A 85 1.28 -9.07 18.45
N GLN A 86 1.85 -9.84 19.37
CA GLN A 86 3.02 -10.67 19.11
C GLN A 86 2.67 -11.59 17.94
N ILE A 87 3.14 -11.28 16.74
CA ILE A 87 3.66 -12.35 15.89
C ILE A 87 5.08 -12.53 16.40
N GLY A 88 5.24 -13.47 17.32
CA GLY A 88 6.56 -13.90 17.75
C GLY A 88 7.34 -14.38 16.54
N MET A 89 8.41 -13.65 16.20
CA MET A 89 9.75 -14.21 16.06
C MET A 89 10.78 -13.09 15.95
N GLY A 90 11.41 -12.77 17.08
CA GLY A 90 12.85 -12.53 17.19
C GLY A 90 13.44 -11.14 16.90
N GLY A 91 13.85 -10.44 17.97
CA GLY A 91 15.15 -9.75 18.03
C GLY A 91 15.14 -8.20 17.98
N PRO A 92 15.84 -7.51 18.91
CA PRO A 92 15.79 -6.06 19.05
C PRO A 92 16.89 -5.36 18.23
N VAL A 93 16.56 -4.30 17.50
CA VAL A 93 17.55 -3.27 17.13
C VAL A 93 16.92 -1.89 17.23
N GLY A 94 17.31 -1.15 18.27
CA GLY A 94 17.18 0.29 18.30
C GLY A 94 18.11 0.91 17.26
N GLY A 95 17.63 1.94 16.57
CA GLY A 95 18.43 2.71 15.62
C GLY A 95 17.61 3.87 15.10
N GLY A 96 17.89 5.07 15.62
CA GLY A 96 17.30 6.30 15.11
C GLY A 96 17.69 6.50 13.65
N VAL A 97 16.69 6.72 12.80
CA VAL A 97 16.89 7.18 11.42
C VAL A 97 16.53 8.66 11.34
N GLN A 98 17.54 9.48 11.05
CA GLN A 98 17.38 10.86 10.65
C GLN A 98 16.65 10.93 9.29
N GLN A 99 15.75 11.90 9.17
CA GLN A 99 14.93 12.13 7.98
C GLN A 99 15.73 12.95 6.97
N VAL A 100 15.84 12.45 5.73
CA VAL A 100 16.30 13.22 4.58
C VAL A 100 15.11 14.03 4.06
N ASN A 101 15.30 15.35 4.03
CA ASN A 101 14.34 16.36 3.64
C ASN A 101 14.17 16.40 2.11
N THR A 102 13.01 15.99 1.60
CA THR A 102 12.55 16.34 0.26
C THR A 102 11.24 17.09 0.38
N GLN A 103 11.32 18.41 0.20
CA GLN A 103 10.18 19.33 0.18
C GLN A 103 9.25 18.99 -1.00
N GLN A 104 8.12 18.35 -0.69
CA GLN A 104 6.88 18.46 -1.45
C GLN A 104 5.74 18.62 -0.45
N ASN A 105 4.90 19.61 -0.71
CA ASN A 105 3.81 20.14 0.10
C ASN A 105 3.25 19.20 1.19
N THR A 106 3.34 19.71 2.41
CA THR A 106 2.94 19.17 3.70
C THR A 106 1.55 18.53 3.78
N SER A 107 1.51 17.29 4.28
CA SER A 107 0.49 16.90 5.26
C SER A 107 1.21 16.32 6.49
N ALA A 108 1.04 16.98 7.63
CA ALA A 108 1.74 16.73 8.88
C ALA A 108 1.25 15.41 9.57
N PRO A 109 1.82 15.00 10.72
CA PRO A 109 2.22 13.63 11.04
C PRO A 109 1.10 12.77 11.64
N SER A 110 1.20 11.44 11.48
CA SER A 110 0.27 10.40 11.99
C SER A 110 -1.08 10.31 11.25
N GLY A 111 -1.38 9.13 10.69
CA GLY A 111 -2.66 8.80 10.10
C GLY A 111 -3.76 8.54 11.14
N THR A 112 -4.77 7.76 10.78
CA THR A 112 -5.90 7.44 11.68
C THR A 112 -6.33 5.97 11.59
N ILE A 113 -7.22 5.55 12.47
CA ILE A 113 -7.79 4.20 12.48
C ILE A 113 -9.30 4.32 12.31
N LEU A 114 -9.86 3.57 11.37
CA LEU A 114 -11.30 3.49 11.11
C LEU A 114 -11.79 2.09 11.47
N ALA A 115 -12.93 1.98 12.16
CA ALA A 115 -13.60 0.72 12.43
C ALA A 115 -14.96 0.71 11.73
N LEU A 116 -15.10 -0.15 10.71
CA LEU A 116 -16.36 -0.45 10.06
C LEU A 116 -17.11 -1.49 10.90
N LEU A 117 -18.20 -1.07 11.54
CA LEU A 117 -19.01 -1.89 12.44
C LEU A 117 -20.16 -2.56 11.69
N PHE A 118 -20.51 -3.79 12.09
CA PHE A 118 -21.63 -4.55 11.54
C PHE A 118 -22.66 -4.85 12.63
N ASP A 119 -23.94 -4.59 12.36
CA ASP A 119 -25.05 -4.83 13.30
C ASP A 119 -25.33 -6.34 13.51
N LYS A 120 -24.83 -7.21 12.63
CA LYS A 120 -24.98 -8.67 12.66
C LYS A 120 -23.64 -9.33 12.34
N ALA A 121 -23.53 -10.63 12.61
CA ALA A 121 -22.35 -11.43 12.26
C ALA A 121 -21.90 -11.12 10.82
N THR A 122 -20.61 -10.81 10.65
CA THR A 122 -20.06 -10.36 9.39
C THR A 122 -20.37 -11.39 8.30
N PRO A 123 -21.12 -11.03 7.24
CA PRO A 123 -21.33 -11.93 6.11
C PRO A 123 -19.97 -12.31 5.50
N PRO A 124 -19.88 -13.36 4.68
CA PRO A 124 -18.75 -13.52 3.78
C PRO A 124 -18.75 -12.34 2.79
N LEU A 125 -18.03 -11.27 3.12
CA LEU A 125 -17.97 -10.03 2.35
C LEU A 125 -16.83 -10.07 1.33
N LYS A 126 -17.03 -9.44 0.17
CA LYS A 126 -15.96 -9.15 -0.78
C LYS A 126 -15.42 -7.74 -0.55
N ALA A 127 -14.21 -7.49 -1.04
CA ALA A 127 -13.60 -6.15 -1.02
C ALA A 127 -14.52 -5.09 -1.67
N ALA A 128 -15.15 -5.43 -2.80
CA ALA A 128 -16.09 -4.54 -3.49
C ALA A 128 -17.28 -4.10 -2.62
N ASP A 129 -17.79 -4.98 -1.75
CA ASP A 129 -18.91 -4.65 -0.87
C ASP A 129 -18.45 -3.70 0.24
N ILE A 130 -17.25 -3.90 0.78
CA ILE A 130 -16.63 -3.02 1.77
C ILE A 130 -16.39 -1.62 1.17
N LYS A 131 -15.86 -1.53 -0.06
CA LYS A 131 -15.68 -0.25 -0.78
C LYS A 131 -17.00 0.50 -0.92
N LYS A 132 -18.09 -0.20 -1.27
CA LYS A 132 -19.43 0.40 -1.34
C LYS A 132 -19.90 0.93 0.01
N MET A 133 -19.69 0.19 1.09
CA MET A 133 -20.05 0.63 2.45
C MET A 133 -19.26 1.88 2.86
N LEU A 134 -17.98 1.95 2.51
CA LEU A 134 -17.10 3.07 2.84
C LEU A 134 -17.29 4.29 1.93
N LYS A 135 -17.99 4.16 0.79
CA LYS A 135 -18.23 5.24 -0.20
C LYS A 135 -18.66 6.59 0.39
N PRO A 136 -19.47 6.67 1.46
CA PRO A 136 -19.84 7.95 2.08
C PRO A 136 -18.64 8.76 2.62
N ILE A 137 -17.53 8.11 2.97
CA ILE A 137 -16.36 8.75 3.59
C ILE A 137 -15.07 8.55 2.79
N LEU A 138 -14.99 7.50 1.97
CA LEU A 138 -13.82 7.12 1.17
C LEU A 138 -14.26 6.65 -0.21
N ASP A 139 -13.76 7.32 -1.24
CA ASP A 139 -14.06 7.01 -2.63
C ASP A 139 -12.90 6.29 -3.29
N PHE A 140 -13.15 5.05 -3.71
CA PHE A 140 -12.19 4.15 -4.33
C PHE A 140 -12.25 4.19 -5.87
N GLU A 141 -12.94 5.15 -6.50
CA GLU A 141 -13.17 5.15 -7.96
C GLU A 141 -11.90 5.14 -8.84
N LYS A 142 -10.75 5.60 -8.33
CA LYS A 142 -9.45 5.44 -9.02
C LYS A 142 -9.04 3.97 -9.19
N GLU A 143 -9.48 3.09 -8.28
CA GLU A 143 -9.25 1.65 -8.33
C GLU A 143 -10.13 0.99 -9.40
N THR A 144 -11.40 1.38 -9.58
CA THR A 144 -12.24 0.83 -10.67
C THR A 144 -11.67 1.10 -12.05
N ALA A 145 -11.08 2.28 -12.27
CA ALA A 145 -10.38 2.57 -13.51
C ALA A 145 -9.13 1.69 -13.69
N THR A 146 -8.48 1.32 -12.60
CA THR A 146 -7.32 0.43 -12.59
C THR A 146 -7.72 -1.04 -12.79
N GLU A 147 -8.82 -1.50 -12.19
CA GLU A 147 -9.39 -2.84 -12.37
C GLU A 147 -9.84 -3.04 -13.83
N ASN A 148 -10.61 -2.10 -14.39
CA ASN A 148 -11.01 -2.13 -15.81
C ASN A 148 -9.78 -2.13 -16.73
N TYR A 149 -8.77 -1.30 -16.42
CA TYR A 149 -7.52 -1.29 -17.17
C TYR A 149 -6.83 -2.65 -17.13
N VAL A 150 -6.75 -3.31 -15.96
CA VAL A 150 -6.14 -4.63 -15.82
C VAL A 150 -6.92 -5.71 -16.58
N GLU A 151 -8.25 -5.63 -16.64
CA GLU A 151 -9.07 -6.57 -17.43
C GLU A 151 -8.77 -6.50 -18.93
N GLU A 152 -8.46 -5.31 -19.44
CA GLU A 152 -8.12 -5.05 -20.85
C GLU A 152 -6.67 -5.43 -21.23
N LEU A 153 -5.81 -5.71 -20.26
CA LEU A 153 -4.41 -6.08 -20.53
C LEU A 153 -4.27 -7.43 -21.26
N PRO A 154 -3.16 -7.67 -21.97
CA PRO A 154 -2.84 -9.02 -22.46
C PRO A 154 -2.73 -10.05 -21.32
N GLU A 155 -3.17 -11.28 -21.55
CA GLU A 155 -3.13 -12.38 -20.56
C GLU A 155 -1.77 -12.59 -19.87
N PRO A 156 -0.61 -12.54 -20.58
CA PRO A 156 0.69 -12.65 -19.92
C PRO A 156 0.92 -11.57 -18.86
N ILE A 157 0.47 -10.34 -19.12
CA ILE A 157 0.63 -9.19 -18.24
C ILE A 157 -0.32 -9.31 -17.05
N LYS A 158 -1.58 -9.71 -17.27
CA LYS A 158 -2.53 -10.00 -16.17
C LYS A 158 -1.98 -11.03 -15.21
N LYS A 159 -1.43 -12.14 -15.76
CA LYS A 159 -0.85 -13.22 -14.95
C LYS A 159 0.34 -12.73 -14.14
N ALA A 160 1.23 -11.95 -14.76
CA ALA A 160 2.39 -11.39 -14.08
C ALA A 160 2.02 -10.41 -12.95
N ILE A 161 1.01 -9.56 -13.15
CA ILE A 161 0.43 -8.72 -12.07
C ILE A 161 -0.12 -9.59 -10.94
N LYS A 162 -0.91 -10.62 -11.27
CA LYS A 162 -1.48 -11.55 -10.28
C LYS A 162 -0.41 -12.30 -9.47
N GLU A 163 0.73 -12.59 -10.09
CA GLU A 163 1.86 -13.29 -9.48
C GLU A 163 2.86 -12.35 -8.79
N ASN A 164 2.64 -11.03 -8.84
CA ASN A 164 3.53 -9.99 -8.35
C ASN A 164 4.93 -10.07 -8.98
N LYS A 165 5.00 -10.10 -10.32
CA LYS A 165 6.25 -10.20 -11.08
C LYS A 165 6.22 -9.21 -12.24
N ALA A 166 7.38 -8.64 -12.56
CA ALA A 166 7.56 -8.00 -13.86
C ALA A 166 7.82 -9.07 -14.93
N ILE A 167 7.49 -8.77 -16.18
CA ILE A 167 7.90 -9.52 -17.37
C ILE A 167 8.37 -8.56 -18.46
N ASP A 168 9.15 -9.07 -19.41
CA ASP A 168 9.61 -8.30 -20.56
C ASP A 168 8.41 -7.74 -21.36
N GLY A 169 8.56 -6.51 -21.87
CA GLY A 169 7.52 -5.82 -22.62
C GLY A 169 6.44 -5.12 -21.78
N MET A 170 6.45 -5.26 -20.44
CA MET A 170 5.63 -4.42 -19.58
C MET A 170 6.03 -2.95 -19.71
N ASP A 171 5.08 -2.03 -19.59
CA ASP A 171 5.39 -0.62 -19.37
C ASP A 171 5.54 -0.29 -17.89
N ARG A 172 6.00 0.95 -17.60
CA ARG A 172 6.23 1.41 -16.22
C ARG A 172 4.98 1.30 -15.35
N ASN A 173 3.79 1.59 -15.88
CA ASN A 173 2.56 1.53 -15.10
C ASN A 173 2.22 0.09 -14.76
N GLN A 174 2.34 -0.83 -15.71
CA GLN A 174 2.13 -2.26 -15.51
C GLN A 174 3.12 -2.86 -14.50
N VAL A 175 4.39 -2.42 -14.52
CA VAL A 175 5.38 -2.81 -13.52
C VAL A 175 5.00 -2.26 -12.13
N VAL A 176 4.50 -1.02 -12.02
CA VAL A 176 3.98 -0.51 -10.75
C VAL A 176 2.77 -1.31 -10.27
N LEU A 177 1.88 -1.72 -11.17
CA LEU A 177 0.73 -2.57 -10.80
C LEU A 177 1.17 -3.94 -10.31
N ALA A 178 2.23 -4.52 -10.89
CA ALA A 178 2.71 -5.84 -10.52
C ALA A 178 3.60 -5.84 -9.26
N LEU A 179 4.47 -4.84 -9.10
CA LEU A 179 5.53 -4.83 -8.08
C LEU A 179 5.43 -3.66 -7.09
N GLY A 180 4.53 -2.71 -7.31
CA GLY A 180 4.44 -1.46 -6.57
C GLY A 180 5.47 -0.42 -7.02
N LYS A 181 5.62 0.64 -6.22
CA LYS A 181 6.63 1.68 -6.48
C LYS A 181 8.03 1.13 -6.21
N PRO A 182 9.00 1.35 -7.12
CA PRO A 182 10.37 0.93 -6.87
C PRO A 182 10.99 1.73 -5.72
N ARG A 183 11.94 1.11 -5.02
CA ARG A 183 12.70 1.76 -3.93
C ARG A 183 13.66 2.79 -4.50
N HIS A 184 14.38 2.40 -5.54
CA HIS A 184 15.34 3.25 -6.23
C HIS A 184 15.16 3.17 -7.74
N LYS A 185 15.55 4.24 -8.43
CA LYS A 185 15.59 4.33 -9.88
C LYS A 185 16.96 4.88 -10.27
N GLU A 186 17.58 4.26 -11.25
CA GLU A 186 18.85 4.70 -11.81
C GLU A 186 18.70 4.85 -13.32
N ARG A 187 19.35 5.85 -13.89
CA ARG A 187 19.39 6.04 -15.34
C ARG A 187 20.83 5.85 -15.79
N SER A 188 21.01 5.07 -16.84
CA SER A 188 22.31 4.81 -17.45
C SER A 188 22.20 4.88 -18.96
N VAL A 189 23.34 4.97 -19.62
CA VAL A 189 23.46 4.82 -21.08
C VAL A 189 24.34 3.62 -21.31
N ASP A 190 23.90 2.67 -22.13
CA ASP A 190 24.71 1.51 -22.46
C ASP A 190 25.82 1.83 -23.47
N LYS A 191 26.62 0.82 -23.80
CA LYS A 191 27.77 0.96 -24.71
C LYS A 191 27.35 1.34 -26.14
N ASP A 192 26.12 1.04 -26.51
CA ASP A 192 25.55 1.30 -27.83
C ASP A 192 24.81 2.65 -27.88
N GLY A 193 24.81 3.40 -26.78
CA GLY A 193 24.19 4.73 -26.68
C GLY A 193 22.70 4.69 -26.32
N THR A 194 22.16 3.54 -25.91
CA THR A 194 20.75 3.40 -25.52
C THR A 194 20.54 3.89 -24.09
N GLU A 195 19.57 4.78 -23.89
CA GLU A 195 19.13 5.18 -22.56
C GLU A 195 18.38 4.04 -21.86
N LEU A 196 18.87 3.66 -20.69
CA LEU A 196 18.30 2.65 -19.82
C LEU A 196 17.83 3.29 -18.50
N GLU A 197 16.73 2.77 -17.96
CA GLU A 197 16.26 3.10 -16.63
C GLU A 197 16.11 1.82 -15.80
N ASP A 198 16.88 1.68 -14.73
CA ASP A 198 16.83 0.53 -13.83
C ASP A 198 15.97 0.86 -12.61
N TRP A 199 14.94 0.06 -12.38
CA TRP A 199 14.07 0.12 -11.20
C TRP A 199 14.44 -1.00 -10.24
N ILE A 200 14.70 -0.66 -8.98
CA ILE A 200 15.19 -1.58 -7.96
C ILE A 200 14.12 -1.79 -6.88
N TYR A 201 13.83 -3.05 -6.60
CA TYR A 201 12.85 -3.52 -5.63
C TYR A 201 13.52 -4.41 -4.58
N GLY A 202 13.09 -4.30 -3.32
CA GLY A 202 13.65 -5.06 -2.19
C GLY A 202 14.92 -4.44 -1.60
N GLU A 203 15.40 -5.04 -0.51
CA GLU A 203 16.66 -4.67 0.15
C GLU A 203 17.34 -5.91 0.77
N PRO A 204 18.68 -5.94 0.86
CA PRO A 204 19.41 -6.97 1.61
C PRO A 204 19.13 -6.92 3.12
N PRO A 205 19.14 -8.07 3.83
CA PRO A 205 19.23 -9.44 3.29
C PRO A 205 17.89 -9.86 2.67
N GLY A 206 17.94 -10.56 1.53
CA GLY A 206 16.74 -11.02 0.82
C GLY A 206 16.79 -10.83 -0.69
N LYS A 207 15.61 -10.96 -1.32
CA LYS A 207 15.44 -10.84 -2.77
C LYS A 207 15.44 -9.38 -3.19
N ILE A 208 16.29 -9.06 -4.15
CA ILE A 208 16.33 -7.79 -4.87
C ILE A 208 15.95 -8.06 -6.32
N THR A 209 14.96 -7.33 -6.84
CA THR A 209 14.57 -7.41 -8.24
C THR A 209 14.94 -6.11 -8.95
N PHE A 210 15.66 -6.24 -10.06
CA PHE A 210 16.05 -5.16 -10.96
C PHE A 210 15.20 -5.27 -12.22
N VAL A 211 14.53 -4.20 -12.60
CA VAL A 211 13.72 -4.10 -13.82
C VAL A 211 14.30 -2.99 -14.68
N THR A 212 14.96 -3.37 -15.78
CA THR A 212 15.56 -2.44 -16.74
C THR A 212 14.55 -2.08 -17.82
N PHE A 213 14.35 -0.79 -18.07
CA PHE A 213 13.59 -0.25 -19.17
C PHE A 213 14.52 0.31 -20.24
N ALA A 214 14.18 0.07 -21.51
CA ALA A 214 14.65 0.90 -22.62
C ALA A 214 13.45 1.66 -23.19
N GLY A 215 13.54 2.98 -23.25
CA GLY A 215 12.40 3.84 -23.62
C GLY A 215 11.23 3.67 -22.65
N SER A 216 10.13 3.04 -23.08
CA SER A 216 8.90 2.84 -22.29
C SER A 216 8.65 1.40 -21.83
N LYS A 217 9.51 0.44 -22.23
CA LYS A 217 9.26 -0.99 -22.07
C LYS A 217 10.37 -1.68 -21.29
N VAL A 218 9.99 -2.68 -20.50
CA VAL A 218 10.92 -3.58 -19.83
C VAL A 218 11.66 -4.39 -20.88
N VAL A 219 12.99 -4.38 -20.81
CA VAL A 219 13.87 -5.14 -21.69
C VAL A 219 14.70 -6.19 -20.94
N ARG A 220 14.78 -6.09 -19.61
CA ARG A 220 15.52 -7.04 -18.80
C ARG A 220 15.03 -7.05 -17.35
N ILE A 221 14.95 -8.24 -16.78
CA ILE A 221 14.66 -8.45 -15.36
C ILE A 221 15.77 -9.31 -14.75
N LYS A 222 16.30 -8.88 -13.61
CA LYS A 222 17.32 -9.63 -12.87
C LYS A 222 16.90 -9.75 -11.41
N GLU A 223 17.01 -10.95 -10.86
CA GLU A 223 16.79 -11.20 -9.43
C GLU A 223 18.13 -11.53 -8.78
N SER A 224 18.40 -10.93 -7.62
CA SER A 224 19.58 -11.19 -6.82
C SER A 224 19.15 -11.47 -5.39
N TYR A 225 19.66 -12.55 -4.81
CA TYR A 225 19.49 -12.83 -3.39
C TYR A 225 20.78 -12.43 -2.68
N ALA A 226 20.70 -11.43 -1.81
CA ALA A 226 21.80 -11.05 -0.95
C ALA A 226 21.62 -11.78 0.39
N ASP A 227 22.41 -12.81 0.61
CA ASP A 227 22.52 -13.48 1.91
C ASP A 227 23.63 -12.81 2.75
N ILE A 228 23.62 -13.05 4.06
CA ILE A 228 24.54 -12.46 5.06
C ILE A 228 26.01 -12.92 4.84
N GLY A 229 26.32 -13.64 3.75
CA GLY A 229 27.62 -14.23 3.43
C GLY A 229 28.22 -13.89 2.05
N GLY A 230 27.72 -12.88 1.32
CA GLY A 230 28.45 -12.33 0.16
C GLY A 230 28.50 -13.18 -1.12
N SER A 231 27.60 -14.14 -1.32
CA SER A 231 27.48 -14.87 -2.59
C SER A 231 26.17 -14.54 -3.31
N THR A 232 26.26 -14.04 -4.54
CA THR A 232 25.10 -13.86 -5.44
C THR A 232 24.70 -15.20 -6.05
N ALA A 233 23.41 -15.53 -6.03
CA ALA A 233 22.89 -16.72 -6.70
C ALA A 233 23.19 -16.69 -8.22
N PRO A 234 23.53 -17.83 -8.84
CA PRO A 234 23.80 -17.89 -10.28
C PRO A 234 22.55 -17.56 -11.10
N PRO A 235 22.71 -16.94 -12.29
CA PRO A 235 21.59 -16.56 -13.15
C PRO A 235 20.80 -17.79 -13.60
N LEU A 236 19.47 -17.67 -13.62
CA LEU A 236 18.59 -18.69 -14.17
C LEU A 236 18.83 -18.79 -15.68
N ILE A 237 19.34 -19.95 -16.12
CA ILE A 237 19.46 -20.27 -17.54
C ILE A 237 18.09 -20.77 -18.00
N ALA A 238 17.44 -20.03 -18.90
CA ALA A 238 16.24 -20.50 -19.58
C ALA A 238 16.60 -21.62 -20.57
N LYS A 239 15.83 -22.71 -20.54
CA LYS A 239 15.94 -23.86 -21.44
C LYS A 239 15.07 -23.67 -22.67
#